data_AF-A0A382B8V3-F1
#
_entry.id   AF-A0A382B8V3-F1
#
_cell.length_a   1.000
_cell.length_b   1.000
_cell.length_c   1.000
_cell.angle_alpha   90.00
_cell.angle_beta   90.00
_cell.angle_gamma   90.00
#
_symmetry.space_group_name_H-M   'P 1'
#
loop_
_entity.id
_entity.type
_entity.pdbx_description
1 polymer ?
#
loop_
_entity_poly.entity_id
_entity_poly.type
_entity_poly.pdbx_seq_one_letter_code
_entity_poly.pdbx_strand_id
1 'polypeptide(L)'
;MSIKTKNLDKVVIRFAGDSGDGMQLTGTRFTETTAIVGNDLSTLPDYPAEIRAPAGSLAGVSAFQLHFSSKDIHTPGDTPDVLVAMNPAALKVHLSELLPGGIIIVNENAFSPKNLKLAGYESNPLEDGTVESYEIYSIQMSTLVAKACEGMDISPKTIDRTKNMFALGLLYWIYNRPLEPTIKWLGKKFAKRPELVDSNVKSLNAGYNYGETVEIFSARYNVEKAPLPAGKYRNINGNYATSVGLLAGSIKADIP
;
A
#
# COMPACT_ATOMS: atom_id res chain seq x y z
N MET A 1 -12.65 -18.70 15.48
CA MET A 1 -13.73 -19.10 14.53
C MET A 1 -13.15 -19.19 13.10
N SER A 2 -13.75 -19.91 12.14
CA SER A 2 -13.22 -19.95 10.77
C SER A 2 -13.49 -18.61 10.07
N ILE A 3 -12.43 -17.93 9.61
CA ILE A 3 -12.54 -16.65 8.90
C ILE A 3 -13.20 -16.92 7.54
N LYS A 4 -14.35 -16.29 7.30
CA LYS A 4 -15.08 -16.46 6.04
C LYS A 4 -14.27 -15.84 4.90
N THR A 5 -14.13 -16.57 3.80
CA THR A 5 -13.55 -16.03 2.57
C THR A 5 -14.68 -15.53 1.67
N LYS A 6 -14.62 -14.26 1.28
CA LYS A 6 -15.57 -13.62 0.37
C LYS A 6 -14.92 -13.43 -1.00
N ASN A 7 -15.59 -13.88 -2.05
CA ASN A 7 -15.14 -13.63 -3.42
C ASN A 7 -15.56 -12.23 -3.86
N LEU A 8 -14.63 -11.51 -4.47
CA LEU A 8 -14.84 -10.19 -5.06
C LEU A 8 -14.38 -10.22 -6.52
N ASP A 9 -15.06 -9.45 -7.36
CA ASP A 9 -14.67 -9.29 -8.77
C ASP A 9 -13.50 -8.33 -8.94
N LYS A 10 -13.46 -7.27 -8.13
CA LYS A 10 -12.47 -6.22 -8.20
C LYS A 10 -12.29 -5.56 -6.84
N VAL A 11 -11.15 -4.91 -6.66
CA VAL A 11 -10.82 -4.14 -5.47
C VAL A 11 -9.94 -2.96 -5.87
N VAL A 12 -10.23 -1.80 -5.32
CA VAL A 12 -9.42 -0.58 -5.41
C VAL A 12 -8.83 -0.27 -4.03
N ILE A 13 -7.51 -0.31 -3.92
CA ILE A 13 -6.78 0.02 -2.69
C ILE A 13 -6.00 1.32 -2.92
N ARG A 14 -6.12 2.27 -1.99
CA ARG A 14 -5.29 3.46 -1.95
C ARG A 14 -4.37 3.42 -0.73
N PHE A 15 -3.08 3.50 -0.97
CA PHE A 15 -2.04 3.66 0.04
C PHE A 15 -1.69 5.15 0.14
N ALA A 16 -1.83 5.77 1.30
CA ALA A 16 -1.58 7.20 1.47
C ALA A 16 -0.76 7.49 2.74
N GLY A 17 0.18 8.43 2.63
CA GLY A 17 1.10 8.80 3.70
C GLY A 17 1.96 9.99 3.31
N ASP A 18 2.94 10.35 4.13
CA ASP A 18 3.87 11.42 3.76
C ASP A 18 4.82 10.96 2.65
N SER A 19 5.29 11.91 1.85
CA SER A 19 6.42 11.67 0.95
C SER A 19 7.61 11.10 1.73
N GLY A 20 8.00 9.87 1.41
CA GLY A 20 9.07 9.14 2.11
C GLY A 20 8.59 8.00 3.03
N ASP A 21 7.30 7.91 3.35
CA ASP A 21 6.72 6.77 4.09
C ASP A 21 6.68 5.48 3.25
N GLY A 22 6.98 5.55 1.96
CA GLY A 22 7.14 4.39 1.11
C GLY A 22 5.84 3.83 0.53
N MET A 23 4.77 4.62 0.44
CA MET A 23 3.48 4.20 -0.15
C MET A 23 3.62 3.74 -1.60
N GLN A 24 4.42 4.44 -2.39
CA GLN A 24 4.77 4.06 -3.77
C GLN A 24 5.43 2.68 -3.83
N LEU A 25 6.35 2.42 -2.91
CA LEU A 25 7.08 1.15 -2.83
C LEU A 25 6.13 0.02 -2.44
N THR A 26 5.33 0.23 -1.38
CA THR A 26 4.32 -0.72 -0.89
C THR A 26 3.31 -1.05 -1.99
N GLY A 27 2.73 -0.04 -2.63
CA GLY A 27 1.78 -0.23 -3.73
C GLY A 27 2.39 -0.95 -4.93
N THR A 28 3.63 -0.64 -5.31
CA THR A 28 4.36 -1.36 -6.37
C THR A 28 4.59 -2.83 -5.99
N ARG A 29 4.96 -3.13 -4.74
CA ARG A 29 5.12 -4.53 -4.29
C ARG A 29 3.80 -5.30 -4.37
N PHE A 30 2.71 -4.68 -3.92
CA PHE A 30 1.41 -5.31 -4.01
C PHE A 30 0.98 -5.55 -5.46
N THR A 31 1.24 -4.58 -6.34
CA THR A 31 0.99 -4.67 -7.79
C THR A 31 1.73 -5.88 -8.40
N GLU A 32 3.04 -6.00 -8.16
CA GLU A 32 3.82 -7.11 -8.71
C GLU A 32 3.37 -8.47 -8.19
N THR A 33 3.08 -8.58 -6.89
CA THR A 33 2.56 -9.82 -6.31
C THR A 33 1.18 -10.17 -6.89
N THR A 34 0.33 -9.17 -7.13
CA THR A 34 -1.00 -9.32 -7.73
C THR A 34 -0.92 -9.76 -9.20
N ALA A 35 0.04 -9.24 -9.95
CA ALA A 35 0.31 -9.71 -11.31
C ALA A 35 0.76 -11.19 -11.33
N ILE A 36 1.60 -11.61 -10.38
CA ILE A 36 2.08 -13.01 -10.28
C ILE A 36 0.94 -13.99 -10.04
N VAL A 37 -0.08 -13.60 -9.25
CA VAL A 37 -1.24 -14.46 -9.00
C VAL A 37 -2.26 -14.45 -10.15
N GLY A 38 -2.07 -13.60 -11.17
CA GLY A 38 -2.84 -13.62 -12.41
C GLY A 38 -4.10 -12.76 -12.40
N ASN A 39 -4.15 -11.71 -11.56
CA ASN A 39 -5.19 -10.69 -11.68
C ASN A 39 -4.80 -9.67 -12.76
N ASP A 40 -5.82 -9.12 -13.43
CA ASP A 40 -5.60 -7.91 -14.22
C ASP A 40 -5.52 -6.71 -13.28
N LEU A 41 -4.76 -5.69 -13.66
CA LEU A 41 -4.47 -4.56 -12.79
C LEU A 41 -4.20 -3.25 -13.52
N SER A 42 -4.51 -2.15 -12.84
CA SER A 42 -4.16 -0.80 -13.24
C SER A 42 -3.77 0.01 -12.01
N THR A 43 -2.79 0.91 -12.16
CA THR A 43 -2.23 1.68 -11.05
C THR A 43 -2.18 3.16 -11.37
N LEU A 44 -2.27 3.98 -10.32
CA LEU A 44 -2.11 5.42 -10.39
C LEU A 44 -1.23 5.88 -9.22
N PRO A 45 0.04 6.20 -9.48
CA PRO A 45 0.86 6.87 -8.49
C PRO A 45 0.47 8.36 -8.41
N ASP A 46 0.26 8.85 -7.19
CA ASP A 46 -0.07 10.24 -6.87
C ASP A 46 1.01 10.86 -5.98
N TYR A 47 1.64 11.91 -6.49
CA TYR A 47 2.77 12.58 -5.86
C TYR A 47 2.40 14.00 -5.48
N PRO A 48 2.76 14.47 -4.27
CA PRO A 48 2.54 15.85 -3.90
C PRO A 48 3.31 16.79 -4.83
N ALA A 49 2.73 17.95 -5.11
CA ALA A 49 3.42 18.99 -5.86
C ALA A 49 4.64 19.54 -5.11
N GLU A 50 4.62 19.50 -3.78
CA GLU A 50 5.68 20.04 -2.94
C GLU A 50 6.75 19.00 -2.61
N ILE A 51 7.99 19.28 -3.05
CA ILE A 51 9.12 18.35 -2.88
C ILE A 51 9.52 18.19 -1.41
N ARG A 52 9.32 19.21 -0.57
CA ARG A 52 9.75 19.26 0.84
C ARG A 52 8.68 19.83 1.77
N ALA A 53 7.46 19.35 1.63
CA ALA A 53 6.42 19.67 2.58
C ALA A 53 6.80 19.16 3.99
N PRO A 54 6.42 19.87 5.07
CA PRO A 54 6.55 19.36 6.43
C PRO A 54 5.82 18.01 6.58
N ALA A 55 6.48 17.03 7.21
CA ALA A 55 5.85 15.74 7.51
C ALA A 55 4.59 15.93 8.37
N GLY A 56 3.51 15.24 8.02
CA GLY A 56 2.19 15.37 8.65
C GLY A 56 1.34 16.55 8.14
N SER A 57 1.77 17.26 7.09
CA SER A 57 0.98 18.30 6.44
C SER A 57 0.26 17.78 5.19
N LEU A 58 -0.86 18.42 4.82
CA LEU A 58 -1.65 18.03 3.64
C LEU A 58 -0.86 18.14 2.32
N ALA A 59 0.01 19.14 2.21
CA ALA A 59 0.81 19.36 1.00
C ALA A 59 1.86 18.26 0.75
N GLY A 60 2.20 17.47 1.77
CA GLY A 60 3.19 16.39 1.69
C GLY A 60 2.61 15.00 1.45
N VAL A 61 1.28 14.90 1.32
CA VAL A 61 0.61 13.61 1.14
C VAL A 61 0.93 13.04 -0.24
N SER A 62 1.42 11.81 -0.26
CA SER A 62 1.59 11.00 -1.46
C SER A 62 0.70 9.77 -1.35
N ALA A 63 0.10 9.38 -2.47
CA ALA A 63 -0.71 8.19 -2.55
C ALA A 63 -0.31 7.27 -3.71
N PHE A 64 -0.66 6.00 -3.59
CA PHE A 64 -0.57 5.03 -4.66
C PHE A 64 -1.88 4.26 -4.70
N GLN A 65 -2.57 4.33 -5.84
CA GLN A 65 -3.77 3.55 -6.05
C GLN A 65 -3.50 2.34 -6.92
N LEU A 66 -4.07 1.21 -6.52
CA LEU A 66 -4.10 -0.02 -7.28
C LEU A 66 -5.55 -0.48 -7.41
N HIS A 67 -5.95 -0.76 -8.64
CA HIS A 67 -7.17 -1.49 -8.98
C HIS A 67 -6.78 -2.83 -9.55
N PHE A 68 -7.28 -3.92 -8.97
CA PHE A 68 -7.05 -5.27 -9.47
C PHE A 68 -8.37 -6.05 -9.55
N SER A 69 -8.47 -6.94 -10.53
CA SER A 69 -9.72 -7.61 -10.86
C SER A 69 -9.52 -9.02 -11.41
N SER A 70 -10.56 -9.84 -11.28
CA SER A 70 -10.77 -11.09 -12.01
C SER A 70 -11.33 -10.88 -13.42
N LYS A 71 -11.49 -9.63 -13.86
CA LYS A 71 -11.98 -9.21 -15.17
C LYS A 71 -10.99 -8.23 -15.79
N ASP A 72 -11.14 -7.99 -17.09
CA ASP A 72 -10.36 -7.00 -17.83
C ASP A 72 -10.70 -5.58 -17.33
N ILE A 73 -9.67 -4.78 -17.05
CA ILE A 73 -9.80 -3.41 -16.53
C ILE A 73 -8.83 -2.45 -17.23
N HIS A 74 -9.29 -1.22 -17.45
CA HIS A 74 -8.50 -0.19 -18.16
C HIS A 74 -8.32 1.11 -17.36
N THR A 75 -8.89 1.20 -16.16
CA THR A 75 -8.80 2.37 -15.30
C THR A 75 -8.23 1.98 -13.94
N PRO A 76 -7.55 2.91 -13.24
CA PRO A 76 -7.07 2.67 -11.88
C PRO A 76 -8.20 2.66 -10.83
N GLY A 77 -9.48 2.73 -11.24
CA GLY A 77 -10.64 2.86 -10.35
C GLY A 77 -10.89 4.32 -9.92
N ASP A 78 -12.15 4.72 -9.79
CA ASP A 78 -12.48 6.09 -9.40
C ASP A 78 -12.50 6.26 -7.87
N THR A 79 -13.10 5.28 -7.17
CA THR A 79 -13.35 5.33 -5.73
C THR A 79 -12.68 4.13 -5.05
N PRO A 80 -11.74 4.33 -4.11
CA PRO A 80 -11.18 3.23 -3.33
C PRO A 80 -12.26 2.47 -2.54
N ASP A 81 -12.08 1.15 -2.44
CA ASP A 81 -12.76 0.28 -1.48
C ASP A 81 -12.01 0.27 -0.13
N VAL A 82 -10.69 0.44 -0.18
CA VAL A 82 -9.81 0.44 0.99
C VAL A 82 -8.86 1.63 0.96
N LEU A 83 -8.79 2.37 2.06
CA LEU A 83 -7.80 3.41 2.32
C LEU A 83 -6.84 2.98 3.43
N VAL A 84 -5.56 2.83 3.09
CA VAL A 84 -4.48 2.70 4.08
C VAL A 84 -3.90 4.09 4.31
N ALA A 85 -4.16 4.69 5.48
CA ALA A 85 -3.69 6.02 5.84
C ALA A 85 -2.61 5.95 6.94
N MET A 86 -1.38 6.34 6.59
CA MET A 86 -0.23 6.27 7.52
C MET A 86 -0.21 7.40 8.56
N ASN A 87 -1.02 8.45 8.37
CA ASN A 87 -1.10 9.61 9.25
C ASN A 87 -2.45 10.36 9.06
N PRO A 88 -2.78 11.34 9.93
CA PRO A 88 -4.02 12.11 9.82
C PRO A 88 -4.15 12.91 8.52
N ALA A 89 -3.05 13.45 7.99
CA ALA A 89 -3.09 14.23 6.75
C ALA A 89 -3.54 13.36 5.56
N ALA A 90 -2.99 12.16 5.44
CA ALA A 90 -3.37 11.16 4.44
C ALA A 90 -4.84 10.75 4.56
N LEU A 91 -5.35 10.57 5.79
CA LEU A 91 -6.77 10.32 6.03
C LEU A 91 -7.60 11.52 5.52
N LYS A 92 -7.24 12.75 5.91
CA LYS A 92 -8.01 13.95 5.55
C LYS A 92 -8.12 14.17 4.04
N VAL A 93 -7.01 13.97 3.31
CA VAL A 93 -6.95 14.21 1.86
C VAL A 93 -7.87 13.23 1.11
N HIS A 94 -7.92 11.96 1.52
CA HIS A 94 -8.59 10.92 0.74
C HIS A 94 -9.88 10.37 1.33
N LEU A 95 -10.28 10.74 2.55
CA LEU A 95 -11.48 10.20 3.20
C LEU A 95 -12.75 10.42 2.36
N SER A 96 -12.91 11.62 1.78
CA SER A 96 -14.08 11.95 0.94
C SER A 96 -14.16 11.14 -0.36
N GLU A 97 -13.05 10.52 -0.76
CA GLU A 97 -12.95 9.71 -1.97
C GLU A 97 -13.17 8.22 -1.67
N LEU A 98 -13.32 7.82 -0.40
CA LEU A 98 -13.58 6.43 -0.01
C LEU A 98 -15.08 6.12 -0.10
N LEU A 99 -15.42 4.94 -0.64
CA LEU A 99 -16.81 4.48 -0.68
C LEU A 99 -17.42 4.43 0.74
N PRO A 100 -18.69 4.82 0.92
CA PRO A 100 -19.41 4.58 2.17
C PRO A 100 -19.38 3.09 2.55
N GLY A 101 -19.07 2.79 3.80
CA GLY A 101 -18.85 1.40 4.26
C GLY A 101 -17.53 0.77 3.79
N GLY A 102 -16.65 1.55 3.13
CA GLY A 102 -15.31 1.13 2.77
C GLY A 102 -14.42 0.91 4.00
N ILE A 103 -13.27 0.29 3.78
CA ILE A 103 -12.33 -0.07 4.84
C ILE A 103 -11.28 1.02 5.00
N ILE A 104 -11.04 1.45 6.24
CA ILE A 104 -9.94 2.35 6.60
C ILE A 104 -8.96 1.58 7.48
N ILE A 105 -7.70 1.53 7.09
CA ILE A 105 -6.61 1.00 7.92
C ILE A 105 -5.69 2.18 8.27
N VAL A 106 -5.55 2.49 9.56
CA VAL A 106 -4.73 3.63 10.01
C VAL A 106 -3.57 3.19 10.90
N ASN A 107 -2.44 3.90 10.78
CA ASN A 107 -1.38 3.85 11.79
C ASN A 107 -1.74 4.79 12.96
N GLU A 108 -2.36 4.26 14.00
CA GLU A 108 -2.80 5.00 15.18
C GLU A 108 -1.68 5.83 15.83
N ASN A 109 -0.45 5.31 15.81
CA ASN A 109 0.71 5.99 16.40
C ASN A 109 0.98 7.37 15.77
N ALA A 110 0.49 7.62 14.55
CA ALA A 110 0.66 8.89 13.86
C ALA A 110 -0.40 9.94 14.25
N PHE A 111 -1.45 9.59 14.98
CA PHE A 111 -2.55 10.49 15.40
C PHE A 111 -2.21 11.27 16.67
N SER A 112 -0.99 11.82 16.72
CA SER A 112 -0.55 12.69 17.83
C SER A 112 -1.15 14.10 17.70
N PRO A 113 -1.28 14.87 18.81
CA PRO A 113 -1.78 16.24 18.78
C PRO A 113 -1.05 17.15 17.79
N LYS A 114 0.27 16.95 17.64
CA LYS A 114 1.09 17.68 16.68
C LYS A 114 0.67 17.40 15.24
N ASN A 115 0.48 16.13 14.88
CA ASN A 115 0.13 15.73 13.52
C ASN A 115 -1.33 16.07 13.19
N LEU A 116 -2.25 15.96 14.16
CA LEU A 116 -3.63 16.43 14.02
C LEU A 116 -3.65 17.93 13.69
N LYS A 117 -2.89 18.74 14.43
CA LYS A 117 -2.76 20.19 14.17
C LYS A 117 -2.18 20.48 12.78
N LEU A 118 -1.14 19.76 12.35
CA LEU A 118 -0.53 19.93 11.02
C LEU A 118 -1.45 19.51 9.87
N ALA A 119 -2.30 18.51 10.10
CA ALA A 119 -3.36 18.11 9.18
C ALA A 119 -4.60 19.04 9.26
N GLY A 120 -4.62 19.97 10.21
CA GLY A 120 -5.72 20.92 10.41
C GLY A 120 -6.97 20.28 10.99
N TYR A 121 -6.83 19.28 11.87
CA TYR A 121 -7.94 18.75 12.67
C TYR A 121 -8.05 19.49 14.01
N GLU A 122 -9.29 19.70 14.46
CA GLU A 122 -9.60 20.25 15.78
C GLU A 122 -9.66 19.15 16.85
N SER A 123 -10.19 17.97 16.49
CA SER A 123 -10.31 16.75 17.29
C SER A 123 -9.71 15.54 16.58
N ASN A 124 -9.56 14.42 17.27
CA ASN A 124 -9.11 13.18 16.65
C ASN A 124 -10.24 12.59 15.78
N PRO A 125 -10.09 12.48 14.44
CA PRO A 125 -11.13 11.96 13.56
C PRO A 125 -11.47 10.47 13.81
N LEU A 126 -10.61 9.77 14.56
CA LEU A 126 -10.84 8.39 14.97
C LEU A 126 -11.83 8.28 16.15
N GLU A 127 -12.15 9.39 16.82
CA GLU A 127 -12.91 9.43 18.07
C GLU A 127 -14.09 10.41 18.05
N ASP A 128 -14.18 11.30 17.05
CA ASP A 128 -15.17 12.38 16.99
C ASP A 128 -16.39 12.09 16.09
N GLY A 129 -16.50 10.84 15.59
CA GLY A 129 -17.57 10.40 14.72
C GLY A 129 -17.29 10.54 13.22
N THR A 130 -16.19 11.20 12.82
CA THR A 130 -15.85 11.45 11.40
C THR A 130 -15.81 10.18 10.55
N VAL A 131 -15.38 9.06 11.13
CA VAL A 131 -15.18 7.79 10.43
C VAL A 131 -16.23 6.71 10.76
N GLU A 132 -17.33 7.07 11.44
CA GLU A 132 -18.34 6.11 11.90
C GLU A 132 -19.03 5.32 10.78
N SER A 133 -19.13 5.90 9.59
CA SER A 133 -19.74 5.24 8.42
C SER A 133 -18.82 4.25 7.70
N TYR A 134 -17.62 4.00 8.22
CA TYR A 134 -16.59 3.16 7.59
C TYR A 134 -16.17 2.01 8.51
N GLU A 135 -15.66 0.94 7.92
CA GLU A 135 -15.05 -0.17 8.68
C GLU A 135 -13.60 0.21 9.02
N ILE A 136 -13.35 0.59 10.28
CA ILE A 136 -12.04 1.10 10.68
C ILE A 136 -11.18 0.10 11.45
N TYR A 137 -9.93 0.00 11.02
CA TYR A 137 -8.84 -0.74 11.66
C TYR A 137 -7.77 0.24 12.13
N SER A 138 -7.88 0.67 13.39
CA SER A 138 -6.85 1.46 14.06
C SER A 138 -5.77 0.54 14.62
N ILE A 139 -4.55 0.64 14.07
CA ILE A 139 -3.45 -0.26 14.43
C ILE A 139 -2.25 0.56 14.84
N GLN A 140 -1.65 0.21 15.97
CA GLN A 140 -0.38 0.76 16.42
C GLN A 140 0.80 0.16 15.63
N MET A 141 0.85 0.42 14.32
CA MET A 141 1.81 -0.19 13.41
C MET A 141 3.26 0.10 13.82
N SER A 142 3.57 1.35 14.17
CA SER A 142 4.93 1.74 14.61
C SER A 142 5.34 1.00 15.88
N THR A 143 4.43 0.85 16.85
CA THR A 143 4.70 0.05 18.07
C THR A 143 4.95 -1.42 17.73
N LEU A 144 4.12 -2.01 16.85
CA LEU A 144 4.22 -3.42 16.49
C LEU A 144 5.50 -3.74 15.70
N VAL A 145 5.93 -2.88 14.77
CA VAL A 145 7.21 -3.07 14.07
C VAL A 145 8.40 -2.88 14.98
N ALA A 146 8.35 -1.92 15.91
CA ALA A 146 9.39 -1.74 16.92
C ALA A 146 9.56 -3.02 17.75
N LYS A 147 8.45 -3.60 18.22
CA LYS A 147 8.43 -4.86 18.95
C LYS A 147 8.95 -6.04 18.12
N ALA A 148 8.51 -6.15 16.86
CA ALA A 148 8.96 -7.22 15.96
C ALA A 148 10.48 -7.17 15.70
N CYS A 149 11.06 -5.98 15.70
CA CYS A 149 12.48 -5.74 15.49
C CYS A 149 13.30 -5.61 16.79
N GLU A 150 12.73 -5.94 17.96
CA GLU A 150 13.49 -5.95 19.22
C GLU A 150 14.75 -6.82 19.13
N GLY A 151 15.82 -6.34 19.76
CA GLY A 151 17.13 -7.01 19.77
C GLY A 151 17.97 -6.84 18.50
N MET A 152 17.49 -6.10 17.49
CA MET A 152 18.30 -5.75 16.31
C MET A 152 19.19 -4.53 16.58
N ASP A 153 20.42 -4.54 16.10
CA ASP A 153 21.32 -3.38 16.14
C ASP A 153 21.02 -2.41 14.99
N ILE A 154 19.82 -1.81 15.04
CA ILE A 154 19.31 -0.87 14.04
C ILE A 154 18.66 0.30 14.75
N SER A 155 18.85 1.52 14.23
CA SER A 155 18.26 2.70 14.85
C SER A 155 16.72 2.65 14.84
N PRO A 156 16.04 3.15 15.89
CA PRO A 156 14.57 3.20 15.95
C PRO A 156 13.94 3.92 14.74
N LYS A 157 14.61 4.97 14.24
CA LYS A 157 14.17 5.68 13.02
C LYS A 157 14.18 4.79 11.78
N THR A 158 15.13 3.87 11.66
CA THR A 158 15.19 2.94 10.53
C THR A 158 14.12 1.86 10.66
N ILE A 159 13.82 1.41 11.88
CA ILE A 159 12.71 0.49 12.15
C ILE A 159 11.36 1.17 11.87
N ASP A 160 11.14 2.42 12.27
CA ASP A 160 9.88 3.10 11.96
C ASP A 160 9.63 3.20 10.45
N ARG A 161 10.68 3.29 9.63
CA ARG A 161 10.57 3.31 8.16
C ARG A 161 10.11 1.99 7.54
N THR A 162 10.02 0.90 8.30
CA THR A 162 9.50 -0.39 7.83
C THR A 162 8.02 -0.60 8.14
N LYS A 163 7.34 0.36 8.78
CA LYS A 163 5.88 0.32 9.04
C LYS A 163 5.04 0.15 7.77
N ASN A 164 5.55 0.60 6.62
CA ASN A 164 4.91 0.38 5.32
C ASN A 164 4.92 -1.09 4.88
N MET A 165 5.89 -1.89 5.34
CA MET A 165 5.92 -3.35 5.16
C MET A 165 4.92 -4.04 6.05
N PHE A 166 4.67 -3.52 7.26
CA PHE A 166 3.58 -4.03 8.11
C PHE A 166 2.23 -3.90 7.41
N ALA A 167 1.91 -2.70 6.89
CA ALA A 167 0.70 -2.49 6.12
C ALA A 167 0.61 -3.41 4.89
N LEU A 168 1.74 -3.62 4.18
CA LEU A 168 1.81 -4.55 3.06
C LEU A 168 1.50 -5.99 3.47
N GLY A 169 2.09 -6.46 4.57
CA GLY A 169 1.91 -7.82 5.08
C GLY A 169 0.47 -8.08 5.51
N LEU A 170 -0.15 -7.10 6.17
CA LEU A 170 -1.55 -7.17 6.54
C LEU A 170 -2.46 -7.28 5.30
N LEU A 171 -2.23 -6.46 4.27
CA LEU A 171 -3.01 -6.55 3.05
C LEU A 171 -2.77 -7.84 2.26
N TYR A 172 -1.54 -8.38 2.31
CA TYR A 172 -1.29 -9.71 1.77
C TYR A 172 -2.10 -10.79 2.48
N TRP A 173 -2.23 -10.68 3.79
CA TRP A 173 -3.13 -11.57 4.52
C TRP A 173 -4.60 -11.36 4.11
N ILE A 174 -5.09 -10.11 4.10
CA ILE A 174 -6.48 -9.78 3.74
C ILE A 174 -6.86 -10.32 2.35
N TYR A 175 -5.96 -10.21 1.36
CA TYR A 175 -6.21 -10.57 -0.05
C TYR A 175 -5.52 -11.87 -0.50
N ASN A 176 -5.14 -12.77 0.42
CA ASN A 176 -4.56 -14.07 0.11
C ASN A 176 -3.33 -14.00 -0.84
N ARG A 177 -2.43 -13.03 -0.61
CA ARG A 177 -1.22 -12.84 -1.44
C ARG A 177 -0.01 -13.54 -0.84
N PRO A 178 0.88 -14.14 -1.67
CA PRO A 178 2.11 -14.77 -1.19
C PRO A 178 3.15 -13.72 -0.74
N LEU A 179 3.90 -14.04 0.31
CA LEU A 179 4.95 -13.16 0.86
C LEU A 179 6.27 -13.28 0.09
N GLU A 180 6.55 -14.46 -0.46
CA GLU A 180 7.85 -14.87 -1.03
C GLU A 180 8.36 -13.94 -2.13
N PRO A 181 7.53 -13.44 -3.08
CA PRO A 181 8.01 -12.51 -4.10
C PRO A 181 8.60 -11.24 -3.50
N THR A 182 7.97 -10.72 -2.45
CA THR A 182 8.42 -9.50 -1.76
C THR A 182 9.68 -9.76 -0.94
N ILE A 183 9.74 -10.88 -0.23
CA ILE A 183 10.94 -11.28 0.54
C ILE A 183 12.16 -11.44 -0.39
N LYS A 184 12.00 -12.12 -1.52
CA LYS A 184 13.07 -12.26 -2.53
C LYS A 184 13.52 -10.92 -3.09
N TRP A 185 12.57 -10.01 -3.33
CA TRP A 185 12.89 -8.67 -3.80
C TRP A 185 13.66 -7.85 -2.75
N LEU A 186 13.27 -7.93 -1.47
CA LEU A 186 13.98 -7.27 -0.37
C LEU A 186 15.43 -7.72 -0.30
N GLY A 187 15.67 -9.04 -0.38
CA GLY A 187 17.02 -9.61 -0.41
C GLY A 187 17.87 -9.09 -1.56
N LYS A 188 17.29 -8.89 -2.75
CA LYS A 188 18.00 -8.30 -3.90
C LYS A 188 18.25 -6.80 -3.71
N LYS A 189 17.23 -6.05 -3.28
CA LYS A 189 17.31 -4.59 -3.15
C LYS A 189 18.31 -4.14 -2.11
N PHE A 190 18.34 -4.83 -0.97
CA PHE A 190 19.21 -4.50 0.17
C PHE A 190 20.32 -5.53 0.35
N ALA A 191 20.78 -6.17 -0.74
CA ALA A 191 21.82 -7.19 -0.69
C ALA A 191 23.12 -6.75 0.03
N LYS A 192 23.41 -5.44 0.00
CA LYS A 192 24.59 -4.84 0.66
C LYS A 192 24.35 -4.46 2.12
N ARG A 193 23.11 -4.55 2.60
CA ARG A 193 22.66 -4.13 3.94
C ARG A 193 21.68 -5.18 4.51
N PRO A 194 22.19 -6.35 4.93
CA PRO A 194 21.36 -7.45 5.42
C PRO A 194 20.44 -7.06 6.57
N GLU A 195 20.87 -6.13 7.43
CA GLU A 195 20.08 -5.62 8.55
C GLU A 195 18.78 -4.94 8.08
N LEU A 196 18.81 -4.29 6.90
CA LEU A 196 17.61 -3.73 6.28
C LEU A 196 16.70 -4.81 5.69
N VAL A 197 17.27 -5.90 5.16
CA VAL A 197 16.46 -7.05 4.71
C VAL A 197 15.69 -7.61 5.88
N ASP A 198 16.41 -7.94 6.98
CA ASP A 198 15.83 -8.59 8.14
C ASP A 198 14.74 -7.73 8.81
N SER A 199 14.97 -6.43 8.98
CA SER A 199 13.99 -5.53 9.58
C SER A 199 12.72 -5.39 8.72
N ASN A 200 12.86 -5.27 7.40
CA ASN A 200 11.71 -5.21 6.49
C ASN A 200 10.95 -6.54 6.45
N VAL A 201 11.65 -7.67 6.43
CA VAL A 201 11.04 -9.01 6.43
C VAL A 201 10.31 -9.28 7.76
N LYS A 202 10.91 -8.93 8.90
CA LYS A 202 10.24 -9.03 10.21
C LYS A 202 8.97 -8.17 10.26
N SER A 203 9.03 -6.94 9.74
CA SER A 203 7.87 -6.03 9.69
C SER A 203 6.77 -6.55 8.77
N LEU A 204 7.13 -7.11 7.61
CA LEU A 204 6.20 -7.75 6.68
C LEU A 204 5.48 -8.93 7.33
N ASN A 205 6.23 -9.83 7.99
CA ASN A 205 5.67 -10.97 8.70
C ASN A 205 4.81 -10.53 9.88
N ALA A 206 5.22 -9.50 10.63
CA ALA A 206 4.42 -8.95 11.72
C ALA A 206 3.05 -8.47 11.24
N GLY A 207 2.97 -7.80 10.09
CA GLY A 207 1.70 -7.39 9.48
C GLY A 207 0.84 -8.57 9.05
N TYR A 208 1.44 -9.58 8.41
CA TYR A 208 0.72 -10.79 7.99
C TYR A 208 0.17 -11.57 9.19
N ASN A 209 1.01 -11.80 10.21
CA ASN A 209 0.64 -12.51 11.44
C ASN A 209 -0.38 -11.74 12.28
N TYR A 210 -0.37 -10.40 12.21
CA TYR A 210 -1.39 -9.58 12.87
C TYR A 210 -2.78 -9.92 12.32
N GLY A 211 -2.91 -10.09 11.00
CA GLY A 211 -4.16 -10.55 10.38
C GLY A 211 -4.59 -11.93 10.88
N GLU A 212 -3.65 -12.88 11.00
CA GLU A 212 -3.97 -14.24 11.50
C GLU A 212 -4.39 -14.30 12.96
N THR A 213 -3.83 -13.43 13.80
CA THR A 213 -3.97 -13.52 15.26
C THR A 213 -5.09 -12.66 15.81
N VAL A 214 -5.42 -11.56 15.14
CA VAL A 214 -6.43 -10.63 15.64
C VAL A 214 -7.76 -10.93 14.98
N GLU A 215 -8.74 -11.37 15.78
CA GLU A 215 -10.12 -11.67 15.33
C GLU A 215 -10.97 -10.40 15.04
N ILE A 216 -10.33 -9.29 14.62
CA ILE A 216 -11.03 -8.05 14.25
C ILE A 216 -11.53 -8.08 12.80
N PHE A 217 -10.95 -8.93 11.95
CA PHE A 217 -11.32 -9.00 10.54
C PHE A 217 -12.51 -9.93 10.33
N SER A 218 -13.58 -9.38 9.74
CA SER A 218 -14.82 -10.10 9.48
C SER A 218 -14.71 -11.13 8.34
N ALA A 219 -13.79 -10.92 7.40
CA ALA A 219 -13.56 -11.78 6.25
C ALA A 219 -12.15 -11.62 5.66
N ARG A 220 -11.69 -12.66 4.96
CA ARG A 220 -10.64 -12.55 3.94
C ARG A 220 -11.28 -12.43 2.56
N TYR A 221 -10.59 -11.76 1.65
CA TYR A 221 -11.10 -11.52 0.31
C TYR A 221 -10.29 -12.29 -0.72
N ASN A 222 -10.99 -12.94 -1.64
CA ASN A 222 -10.41 -13.63 -2.76
C ASN A 222 -10.84 -12.96 -4.07
N VAL A 223 -9.87 -12.66 -4.92
CA VAL A 223 -10.10 -12.14 -6.27
C VAL A 223 -9.50 -13.14 -7.24
N GLU A 224 -10.39 -13.83 -7.95
CA GLU A 224 -10.05 -14.89 -8.90
C GLU A 224 -9.15 -14.37 -10.03
N LYS A 225 -8.45 -15.29 -10.70
CA LYS A 225 -7.60 -14.94 -11.85
C LYS A 225 -8.42 -14.31 -12.97
N ALA A 226 -7.87 -13.29 -13.61
CA ALA A 226 -8.46 -12.72 -14.81
C ALA A 226 -8.25 -13.63 -16.02
N PRO A 227 -9.20 -13.67 -16.98
CA PRO A 227 -9.06 -14.42 -18.22
C PRO A 227 -8.08 -13.70 -19.17
N LEU A 228 -6.79 -13.75 -18.84
CA LEU A 228 -5.72 -13.11 -19.59
C LEU A 228 -5.22 -14.03 -20.72
N PRO A 229 -5.01 -13.53 -21.94
CA PRO A 229 -4.39 -14.31 -23.02
C PRO A 229 -3.04 -14.91 -22.63
N ALA A 230 -2.67 -16.07 -23.17
CA ALA A 230 -1.33 -16.61 -22.92
C ALA A 230 -0.26 -15.70 -23.53
N GLY A 231 0.77 -15.33 -22.76
CA GLY A 231 1.80 -14.43 -23.24
C GLY A 231 2.84 -14.02 -22.21
N LYS A 232 3.82 -13.22 -22.65
CA LYS A 232 4.78 -12.56 -21.77
C LYS A 232 4.29 -11.16 -21.44
N TYR A 233 3.96 -10.95 -20.17
CA TYR A 233 3.48 -9.67 -19.66
C TYR A 233 4.65 -8.80 -19.18
N ARG A 234 4.49 -7.49 -19.32
CA ARG A 234 5.43 -6.49 -18.82
C ARG A 234 4.66 -5.39 -18.11
N ASN A 235 5.04 -5.10 -16.89
CA ASN A 235 4.61 -3.88 -16.21
C ASN A 235 5.36 -2.68 -16.82
N ILE A 236 4.62 -1.67 -17.28
CA ILE A 236 5.15 -0.50 -17.97
C ILE A 236 4.28 0.73 -17.68
N ASN A 237 4.89 1.91 -17.59
CA ASN A 237 4.18 3.18 -17.51
C ASN A 237 4.17 3.89 -18.88
N GLY A 238 3.31 4.91 -19.02
CA GLY A 238 3.13 5.63 -20.29
C GLY A 238 4.43 6.26 -20.81
N ASN A 239 5.22 6.89 -19.95
CA ASN A 239 6.49 7.51 -20.37
C ASN A 239 7.48 6.47 -20.94
N TYR A 240 7.63 5.32 -20.28
CA TYR A 240 8.51 4.26 -20.76
C TYR A 240 7.97 3.63 -22.04
N ALA A 241 6.65 3.41 -22.15
CA ALA A 241 6.02 2.91 -23.37
C ALA A 241 6.27 3.84 -24.55
N THR A 242 6.08 5.14 -24.38
CA THR A 242 6.34 6.16 -25.40
C THR A 242 7.82 6.14 -25.82
N SER A 243 8.75 6.14 -24.87
CA SER A 243 10.19 6.09 -25.18
C SER A 243 10.58 4.85 -25.97
N VAL A 244 10.06 3.66 -25.60
CA VAL A 244 10.33 2.42 -26.33
C VAL A 244 9.69 2.44 -27.71
N GLY A 245 8.48 3.02 -27.85
CA GLY A 245 7.80 3.18 -29.13
C GLY A 245 8.58 4.07 -30.09
N LEU A 246 9.08 5.22 -29.61
CA LEU A 246 9.92 6.13 -30.38
C LEU A 246 11.23 5.47 -30.82
N LEU A 247 11.90 4.74 -29.92
CA LEU A 247 13.11 3.98 -30.24
C LEU A 247 12.86 2.89 -31.29
N ALA A 248 11.75 2.15 -31.16
CA ALA A 248 11.38 1.14 -32.14
C ALA A 248 11.08 1.79 -33.51
N GLY A 249 10.44 2.96 -33.51
CA GLY A 249 10.21 3.76 -34.70
C GLY A 249 11.51 4.21 -35.36
N SER A 250 12.47 4.75 -34.60
CA SER A 250 13.75 5.22 -35.15
C SER A 250 14.58 4.08 -35.76
N ILE A 251 14.61 2.91 -35.11
CA ILE A 251 15.31 1.72 -35.65
C ILE A 251 14.65 1.22 -36.94
N LYS A 252 13.32 1.26 -37.03
CA LYS A 252 12.58 0.76 -38.20
C LYS A 252 12.51 1.74 -39.35
N ALA A 253 12.65 3.03 -39.08
CA ALA A 253 12.50 4.06 -40.10
C ALA A 253 13.69 4.11 -41.07
N ASP A 254 14.80 3.42 -40.76
CA ASP A 254 16.00 3.30 -41.61
C ASP A 254 16.47 4.66 -42.17
N ILE A 255 16.34 5.69 -41.32
CA ILE A 255 16.75 7.06 -41.61
C ILE A 255 18.16 7.22 -41.02
N PRO A 256 19.14 7.76 -41.77
CA PRO A 256 20.53 7.91 -41.31
C PRO A 256 20.68 8.67 -40.00
#